data_AF-A0A1T4L8D3-F1
#
_entry.id   AF-A0A1T4L8D3-F1
#
_cell.length_a   1.000
_cell.length_b   1.000
_cell.length_c   1.000
_cell.angle_alpha   90.00
_cell.angle_beta   90.00
_cell.angle_gamma   90.00
#
_symmetry.space_group_name_H-M   'P 1'
#
loop_
_entity.id
_entity.type
_entity.pdbx_description
1 polymer ?
#
loop_
_entity_poly.entity_id
_entity_poly.type
_entity_poly.pdbx_seq_one_letter_code
_entity_poly.pdbx_strand_id
1 'polypeptide(L)'
;MKVKIDVESNKNEPSKIDGYKLSLQLSNDVSVAKILTESEMKFLLKDITQALGYTPIIEKFGCTVEEAKEIKEKIDKDRDCKDCTLKMEECYRCCNVCESPLERDLLKALVKSDIQVELQLRLNKDGEISHFPEPVLPEKILTIPDFYIETENKKICVYTDGHTYHERTEYQAVRDRSIDRELQNLGYEVLRFTTSEIKNDIQKVVASIKKTMGILEKNDFDDAEKRPDEQTEIDEGTCIRCGVKIAYDCDRPFCLSCWKKWTIFDKSKEKYCHKCGKEMDFIDYKHPICRKCL
;
A
#
# COMPACT_ATOMS: atom_id res chain seq x y z
N MET A 1 7.50 19.31 33.63
CA MET A 1 6.51 18.88 34.64
C MET A 1 6.50 17.36 34.67
N LYS A 2 6.65 16.74 35.85
CA LYS A 2 6.58 15.28 35.99
C LYS A 2 5.25 14.91 36.64
N VAL A 3 4.51 14.02 36.00
CA VAL A 3 3.26 13.45 36.53
C VAL A 3 3.57 12.03 36.98
N LYS A 4 3.18 11.67 38.20
CA LYS A 4 3.30 10.33 38.76
C LYS A 4 1.92 9.83 39.16
N ILE A 5 1.61 8.58 38.83
CA ILE A 5 0.38 7.90 39.23
C ILE A 5 0.79 6.69 40.06
N ASP A 6 0.33 6.63 41.31
CA ASP A 6 0.53 5.50 42.20
C ASP A 6 -0.84 4.87 42.52
N VAL A 7 -0.89 3.53 42.57
CA VAL A 7 -2.09 2.79 43.00
C VAL A 7 -2.11 2.76 44.52
N GLU A 8 -3.19 3.22 45.14
CA GLU A 8 -3.42 3.02 46.57
C GLU A 8 -4.32 1.80 46.78
N SER A 9 -3.76 0.77 47.43
CA SER A 9 -4.47 -0.45 47.80
C SER A 9 -4.81 -0.46 49.28
N ASN A 10 -5.87 -1.19 49.61
CA ASN A 10 -6.32 -1.33 50.98
C ASN A 10 -5.27 -2.07 51.82
N LYS A 11 -4.90 -1.50 52.96
CA LYS A 11 -3.90 -2.09 53.86
C LYS A 11 -4.29 -3.47 54.39
N ASN A 12 -5.58 -3.79 54.41
CA ASN A 12 -6.11 -5.06 54.92
C ASN A 12 -6.47 -6.06 53.80
N GLU A 13 -6.70 -5.59 52.57
CA GLU A 13 -6.95 -6.41 51.37
C GLU A 13 -6.17 -5.83 50.17
N PRO A 14 -4.90 -6.21 49.97
CA PRO A 14 -4.03 -5.63 48.94
C PRO A 14 -4.54 -5.79 47.50
N SER A 15 -5.49 -6.71 47.28
CA SER A 15 -6.19 -6.94 46.01
C SER A 15 -7.26 -5.90 45.71
N LYS A 16 -7.65 -5.05 46.67
CA LYS A 16 -8.68 -4.03 46.52
C LYS A 16 -8.05 -2.65 46.36
N ILE A 17 -8.32 -2.02 45.22
CA ILE A 17 -7.83 -0.68 44.88
C ILE A 17 -8.76 0.35 45.54
N ASP A 18 -8.24 1.16 46.46
CA ASP A 18 -8.98 2.21 47.14
C ASP A 18 -8.97 3.53 46.33
N GLY A 19 -7.96 3.72 45.47
CA GLY A 19 -7.90 4.85 44.54
C GLY A 19 -6.56 5.00 43.81
N TYR A 20 -6.42 6.08 43.06
CA TYR A 20 -5.24 6.42 42.27
C TYR A 20 -4.70 7.76 42.73
N LYS A 21 -3.48 7.78 43.27
CA LYS A 21 -2.82 9.02 43.70
C LYS A 21 -2.09 9.65 42.51
N LEU A 22 -2.66 10.72 41.98
CA LEU A 22 -2.02 11.57 40.97
C LEU A 22 -1.16 12.62 41.66
N SER A 23 0.14 12.63 41.37
CA SER A 23 1.11 13.60 41.92
C SER A 23 1.76 14.40 40.80
N LEU A 24 1.80 15.73 40.96
CA LEU A 24 2.35 16.70 40.03
C LEU A 24 3.52 17.44 40.69
N GLN A 25 4.73 17.29 40.14
CA GLN A 25 5.89 18.05 40.59
C GLN A 25 5.94 19.40 39.85
N LEU A 26 5.78 20.50 40.58
CA LEU A 26 5.78 21.87 40.04
C LEU A 26 7.19 22.49 40.05
N SER A 27 7.95 22.27 41.12
CA SER A 27 9.36 22.66 41.27
C SER A 27 10.08 21.61 42.14
N ASN A 28 11.40 21.72 42.37
CA ASN A 28 12.13 20.70 43.15
C ASN A 28 11.52 20.47 44.56
N ASP A 29 10.95 21.50 45.18
CA ASP A 29 10.46 21.45 46.57
C ASP A 29 8.92 21.47 46.68
N VAL A 30 8.20 21.67 45.58
CA VAL A 30 6.73 21.79 45.58
C VAL A 30 6.09 20.70 44.73
N SER A 31 5.27 19.86 45.38
CA SER A 31 4.42 18.88 44.72
C SER A 31 2.96 19.02 45.18
N VAL A 32 2.03 18.73 44.27
CA VAL A 32 0.59 18.65 44.55
C VAL A 32 0.14 17.24 44.27
N ALA A 33 -0.65 16.64 45.15
CA ALA A 33 -1.21 15.31 44.93
C ALA A 33 -2.71 15.29 45.24
N LYS A 34 -3.46 14.48 44.47
CA LYS A 34 -4.87 14.21 44.70
C LYS A 34 -5.12 12.71 44.52
N ILE A 35 -5.90 12.12 45.42
CA ILE A 35 -6.40 10.75 45.27
C ILE A 35 -7.69 10.82 44.44
N LEU A 36 -7.75 10.01 43.40
CA LEU A 36 -8.86 9.93 42.46
C LEU A 36 -9.49 8.54 42.55
N THR A 37 -10.82 8.52 42.56
CA THR A 37 -11.60 7.30 42.36
C THR A 37 -11.48 6.81 40.91
N GLU A 38 -11.88 5.58 40.63
CA GLU A 38 -11.92 5.06 39.25
C GLU A 38 -12.83 5.92 38.34
N SER A 39 -13.96 6.38 38.85
CA SER A 39 -14.87 7.28 38.12
C SER A 39 -14.21 8.61 37.79
N GLU A 40 -13.53 9.24 38.76
CA GLU A 40 -12.78 10.48 38.52
C GLU A 40 -11.62 10.27 37.53
N MET A 41 -10.95 9.11 37.56
CA MET A 41 -9.93 8.75 36.58
C MET A 41 -10.50 8.64 35.16
N LYS A 42 -11.70 8.07 35.00
CA LYS A 42 -12.38 8.01 33.70
C LYS A 42 -12.75 9.40 33.19
N PHE A 43 -13.22 10.30 34.05
CA PHE A 43 -13.46 11.70 33.68
C PHE A 43 -12.17 12.41 33.27
N LEU A 44 -11.09 12.25 34.05
CA LEU A 44 -9.80 12.84 33.72
C LEU A 44 -9.27 12.32 32.37
N LEU A 45 -9.39 11.02 32.09
CA LEU A 45 -9.00 10.45 30.80
C LEU A 45 -9.81 11.07 29.66
N LYS A 46 -11.12 11.26 29.85
CA LYS A 46 -11.98 11.92 28.86
C LYS A 46 -11.52 13.35 28.58
N ASP A 47 -11.24 14.13 29.63
CA ASP A 47 -10.77 15.52 29.50
C ASP A 47 -9.41 15.60 28.79
N ILE A 48 -8.47 14.69 29.11
CA ILE A 48 -7.17 14.60 28.44
C ILE A 48 -7.36 14.24 26.96
N THR A 49 -8.20 13.25 26.67
CA THR A 49 -8.48 12.78 25.31
C THR A 49 -9.09 13.90 24.46
N GLN A 50 -9.97 14.69 25.05
CA GLN A 50 -10.55 15.87 24.43
C GLN A 50 -9.51 16.97 24.21
N ALA A 51 -8.68 17.29 25.21
CA ALA A 51 -7.65 18.32 25.13
C ALA A 51 -6.57 17.99 24.08
N LEU A 52 -6.23 16.71 23.92
CA LEU A 52 -5.30 16.24 22.88
C LEU A 52 -5.97 16.13 21.49
N GLY A 53 -7.28 16.32 21.41
CA GLY A 53 -8.05 16.27 20.16
C GLY A 53 -8.15 14.86 19.58
N TYR A 54 -8.17 13.84 20.42
CA TYR A 54 -8.42 12.45 20.01
C TYR A 54 -9.91 12.12 19.97
N THR A 55 -10.75 12.83 20.73
CA THR A 55 -12.21 12.59 20.79
C THR A 55 -12.87 12.50 19.41
N PRO A 56 -12.63 13.42 18.45
CA PRO A 56 -13.27 13.32 17.13
C PRO A 56 -12.84 12.08 16.34
N ILE A 57 -11.62 11.59 16.55
CA ILE A 57 -11.08 10.39 15.88
C ILE A 57 -11.72 9.14 16.47
N ILE A 58 -11.77 9.06 17.80
CA ILE A 58 -12.39 7.95 18.54
C ILE A 58 -13.87 7.84 18.19
N GLU A 59 -14.61 8.95 18.21
CA GLU A 59 -16.04 8.95 17.88
C GLU A 59 -16.29 8.57 16.42
N LYS A 60 -15.42 9.01 15.50
CA LYS A 60 -15.56 8.72 14.06
C LYS A 60 -15.29 7.25 13.72
N PHE A 61 -14.28 6.64 14.35
CA PHE A 61 -13.81 5.30 13.99
C PHE A 61 -14.11 4.20 15.02
N GLY A 62 -14.60 4.55 16.20
CA GLY A 62 -14.85 3.59 17.28
C GLY A 62 -13.58 2.92 17.81
N CYS A 63 -12.43 3.59 17.70
CA CYS A 63 -11.12 3.03 18.04
C CYS A 63 -10.66 3.38 19.47
N THR A 64 -9.57 2.75 19.92
CA THR A 64 -8.90 3.04 21.20
C THR A 64 -8.18 4.40 21.19
N VAL A 65 -7.75 4.86 22.37
CA VAL A 65 -6.98 6.10 22.53
C VAL A 65 -5.60 5.97 21.88
N GLU A 66 -4.99 4.80 21.98
CA GLU A 66 -3.70 4.47 21.37
C GLU A 66 -3.79 4.53 19.84
N GLU A 67 -4.79 3.90 19.24
CA GLU A 67 -5.02 3.95 17.79
C GLU A 67 -5.31 5.39 17.32
N ALA A 68 -6.14 6.14 18.07
CA ALA A 68 -6.44 7.53 17.75
C ALA A 68 -5.20 8.44 17.81
N LYS A 69 -4.30 8.18 18.76
CA LYS A 69 -3.01 8.86 18.85
C LYS A 69 -2.15 8.57 17.62
N GLU A 70 -2.04 7.31 17.19
CA GLU A 70 -1.29 6.95 15.99
C GLU A 70 -1.80 7.64 14.72
N ILE A 71 -3.13 7.69 14.56
CA ILE A 71 -3.78 8.43 13.47
C ILE A 71 -3.42 9.91 13.53
N LYS A 72 -3.60 10.55 14.70
CA LYS A 72 -3.33 11.98 14.87
C LYS A 72 -1.88 12.31 14.56
N GLU A 73 -0.94 11.51 15.08
CA GLU A 73 0.49 11.71 14.84
C GLU A 73 0.83 11.61 13.35
N LYS A 74 0.25 10.66 12.61
CA LYS A 74 0.44 10.57 11.15
C LYS A 74 -0.15 11.78 10.44
N ILE A 75 -1.36 12.21 10.79
CA ILE A 75 -2.00 13.40 10.21
C ILE A 75 -1.14 14.65 10.40
N ASP A 76 -0.54 14.83 11.58
CA ASP A 76 0.21 16.03 11.93
C ASP A 76 1.61 16.05 11.29
N LYS A 77 2.28 14.88 11.24
CA LYS A 77 3.68 14.73 10.80
C LYS A 77 3.82 14.47 9.30
N ASP A 78 2.93 13.68 8.72
CA ASP A 78 3.06 13.23 7.33
C ASP A 78 2.53 14.29 6.37
N ARG A 79 3.38 14.67 5.39
CA ARG A 79 3.02 15.65 4.36
C ARG A 79 1.84 15.15 3.52
N ASP A 80 1.80 13.85 3.23
CA ASP A 80 0.77 13.26 2.37
C ASP A 80 -0.59 13.22 3.04
N CYS A 81 -0.64 13.38 4.37
CA CYS A 81 -1.87 13.44 5.15
C CYS A 81 -2.43 14.85 5.33
N LYS A 82 -1.63 15.91 5.12
CA LYS A 82 -2.07 17.30 5.30
C LYS A 82 -3.17 17.70 4.32
N ASP A 83 -2.93 17.38 3.05
CA ASP A 83 -3.82 17.70 1.92
C ASP A 83 -4.60 16.46 1.44
N CYS A 84 -4.69 15.41 2.26
CA CYS A 84 -5.38 14.19 1.91
C CYS A 84 -6.89 14.42 1.86
N THR A 85 -7.51 14.16 0.70
CA THR A 85 -8.96 14.29 0.51
C THR A 85 -9.77 13.27 1.32
N LEU A 86 -9.17 12.14 1.69
CA LEU A 86 -9.80 11.06 2.47
C LEU A 86 -9.56 11.22 3.99
N LYS A 87 -9.07 12.39 4.41
CA LYS A 87 -8.74 12.66 5.81
C LYS A 87 -10.01 12.58 6.66
N MET A 88 -9.93 11.87 7.78
CA MET A 88 -11.06 11.55 8.66
C MET A 88 -12.15 10.66 8.03
N GLU A 89 -11.90 10.08 6.85
CA GLU A 89 -12.80 9.10 6.22
C GLU A 89 -12.19 7.71 6.25
N GLU A 90 -10.94 7.59 5.81
CA GLU A 90 -10.23 6.29 5.70
C GLU A 90 -9.04 6.17 6.65
N CYS A 91 -8.86 7.14 7.56
CA CYS A 91 -7.66 7.23 8.38
C CYS A 91 -7.43 6.01 9.26
N TYR A 92 -8.47 5.38 9.83
CA TYR A 92 -8.31 4.17 10.63
C TYR A 92 -7.72 3.01 9.80
N ARG A 93 -8.34 2.69 8.67
CA ARG A 93 -7.88 1.65 7.75
C ARG A 93 -6.47 1.93 7.24
N CYS A 94 -6.22 3.16 6.81
CA CYS A 94 -4.92 3.60 6.32
C CYS A 94 -3.82 3.58 7.40
N CYS A 95 -4.13 3.92 8.65
CA CYS A 95 -3.10 4.12 9.68
C CYS A 95 -2.88 2.90 10.55
N ASN A 96 -3.93 2.15 10.86
CA ASN A 96 -3.90 1.07 11.85
C ASN A 96 -4.09 -0.32 11.23
N VAL A 97 -4.63 -0.42 10.01
CA VAL A 97 -4.87 -1.72 9.35
C VAL A 97 -3.86 -2.01 8.24
N CYS A 98 -3.52 -1.03 7.40
CA CYS A 98 -2.46 -1.20 6.38
C CYS A 98 -1.09 -1.42 7.05
N GLU A 99 -0.40 -2.47 6.63
CA GLU A 99 0.87 -2.92 7.21
C GLU A 99 2.08 -2.20 6.60
N SER A 100 1.94 -1.67 5.38
CA SER A 100 3.01 -0.96 4.66
C SER A 100 2.57 0.40 4.10
N PRO A 101 3.51 1.32 3.81
CA PRO A 101 3.21 2.54 3.06
C PRO A 101 2.63 2.27 1.66
N LEU A 102 3.05 1.17 1.04
CA LEU A 102 2.62 0.77 -0.30
C LEU A 102 1.12 0.44 -0.32
N GLU A 103 0.64 -0.29 0.67
CA GLU A 103 -0.78 -0.55 0.87
C GLU A 103 -1.55 0.75 1.10
N ARG A 104 -1.01 1.70 1.87
CA ARG A 104 -1.70 2.98 2.10
C ARG A 104 -1.92 3.75 0.81
N ASP A 105 -0.92 3.77 -0.07
CA ASP A 105 -1.00 4.44 -1.35
C ASP A 105 -2.05 3.77 -2.25
N LEU A 106 -2.04 2.44 -2.31
CA LEU A 106 -3.03 1.68 -3.08
C LEU A 106 -4.44 1.81 -2.50
N LEU A 107 -4.63 1.74 -1.18
CA LEU A 107 -5.92 1.94 -0.52
C LEU A 107 -6.52 3.30 -0.92
N LYS A 108 -5.73 4.38 -0.81
CA LYS A 108 -6.18 5.72 -1.18
C LYS A 108 -6.62 5.78 -2.65
N ALA A 109 -5.89 5.14 -3.55
CA ALA A 109 -6.22 5.13 -4.98
C ALA A 109 -7.49 4.32 -5.28
N LEU A 110 -7.67 3.17 -4.61
CA LEU A 110 -8.86 2.33 -4.74
C LEU A 110 -10.11 3.05 -4.24
N VAL A 111 -10.06 3.65 -3.04
CA VAL A 111 -11.19 4.39 -2.48
C VAL A 111 -11.55 5.60 -3.33
N LYS A 112 -10.56 6.37 -3.83
CA LYS A 112 -10.80 7.48 -4.77
C LYS A 112 -11.42 7.05 -6.11
N SER A 113 -11.34 5.77 -6.43
CA SER A 113 -11.90 5.17 -7.64
C SER A 113 -13.21 4.44 -7.37
N ASP A 114 -13.82 4.68 -6.21
CA ASP A 114 -15.06 4.06 -5.72
C ASP A 114 -14.99 2.52 -5.64
N ILE A 115 -13.80 1.96 -5.43
CA ILE A 115 -13.60 0.52 -5.27
C ILE A 115 -13.65 0.17 -3.78
N GLN A 116 -14.69 -0.57 -3.39
CA GLN A 116 -14.83 -1.12 -2.06
C GLN A 116 -13.90 -2.32 -1.90
N VAL A 117 -13.07 -2.29 -0.85
CA VAL A 117 -12.10 -3.33 -0.56
C VAL A 117 -12.16 -3.70 0.91
N GLU A 118 -11.88 -4.95 1.24
CA GLU A 118 -11.69 -5.43 2.59
C GLU A 118 -10.20 -5.66 2.87
N LEU A 119 -9.73 -5.21 4.02
CA LEU A 119 -8.33 -5.34 4.44
C LEU A 119 -8.20 -6.48 5.43
N GLN A 120 -7.04 -7.15 5.44
CA GLN A 120 -6.72 -8.18 6.42
C GLN A 120 -7.77 -9.30 6.46
N LEU A 121 -8.41 -9.62 5.33
CA LEU A 121 -9.32 -10.76 5.21
C LEU A 121 -8.53 -12.07 5.31
N ARG A 122 -9.08 -13.07 5.99
CA ARG A 122 -8.40 -14.35 6.22
C ARG A 122 -9.06 -15.43 5.40
N LEU A 123 -8.32 -15.94 4.43
CA LEU A 123 -8.74 -17.07 3.62
C LEU A 123 -8.19 -18.34 4.26
N ASN A 124 -9.08 -19.24 4.67
CA ASN A 124 -8.74 -20.50 5.30
C ASN A 124 -8.56 -21.61 4.27
N LYS A 125 -7.82 -22.67 4.63
CA LYS A 125 -7.53 -23.82 3.76
C LYS A 125 -8.76 -24.64 3.37
N ASP A 126 -9.84 -24.54 4.15
CA ASP A 126 -11.14 -25.15 3.88
C ASP A 126 -12.02 -24.30 2.94
N GLY A 127 -11.54 -23.11 2.55
CA GLY A 127 -12.27 -22.16 1.71
C GLY A 127 -13.18 -21.21 2.49
N GLU A 128 -13.26 -21.36 3.82
CA GLU A 128 -13.98 -20.41 4.67
C GLU A 128 -13.21 -19.08 4.79
N ILE A 129 -13.95 -18.04 5.14
CA ILE A 129 -13.45 -16.69 5.32
C ILE A 129 -13.62 -16.29 6.79
N SER A 130 -12.60 -15.63 7.35
CA SER A 130 -12.71 -14.95 8.65
C SER A 130 -12.27 -13.49 8.52
N HIS A 131 -12.82 -12.63 9.37
CA HIS A 131 -12.73 -11.18 9.20
C HIS A 131 -11.86 -10.54 10.26
N PHE A 132 -11.18 -9.44 9.93
CA PHE A 132 -10.57 -8.59 10.94
C PHE A 132 -11.69 -7.97 11.83
N PRO A 133 -11.54 -7.94 13.17
CA PRO A 133 -10.33 -8.13 13.97
C PRO A 133 -10.15 -9.50 14.63
N GLU A 134 -10.82 -10.57 14.17
CA GLU A 134 -10.73 -11.89 14.81
C GLU A 134 -9.26 -12.40 14.88
N PRO A 135 -8.87 -13.21 15.88
CA PRO A 135 -7.51 -13.76 15.91
C PRO A 135 -7.24 -14.67 14.71
N VAL A 136 -6.05 -14.56 14.12
CA VAL A 136 -5.59 -15.48 13.07
C VAL A 136 -5.28 -16.84 13.69
N LEU A 137 -5.81 -17.91 13.09
CA LEU A 137 -5.51 -19.30 13.45
C LEU A 137 -4.47 -19.88 12.47
N PRO A 138 -3.17 -19.95 12.85
CA PRO A 138 -2.09 -20.30 11.92
C PRO A 138 -2.22 -21.67 11.26
N GLU A 139 -2.89 -22.61 11.93
CA GLU A 139 -3.14 -23.94 11.43
C GLU A 139 -4.18 -23.98 10.31
N LYS A 140 -5.17 -23.06 10.34
CA LYS A 140 -6.28 -22.98 9.38
C LYS A 140 -6.02 -22.03 8.22
N ILE A 141 -5.25 -20.97 8.45
CA ILE A 141 -5.04 -19.91 7.46
C ILE A 141 -4.30 -20.44 6.22
N LEU A 142 -4.86 -20.17 5.05
CA LEU A 142 -4.17 -20.33 3.77
C LEU A 142 -3.34 -19.08 3.49
N THR A 143 -3.99 -17.91 3.49
CA THR A 143 -3.35 -16.63 3.19
C THR A 143 -4.21 -15.45 3.65
N ILE A 144 -3.58 -14.27 3.71
CA ILE A 144 -4.22 -12.99 4.01
C ILE A 144 -3.82 -12.06 2.85
N PRO A 145 -4.71 -11.77 1.90
CA PRO A 145 -4.43 -10.74 0.90
C PRO A 145 -4.41 -9.35 1.54
N ASP A 146 -3.59 -8.46 0.98
CA ASP A 146 -3.54 -7.07 1.42
C ASP A 146 -4.89 -6.38 1.18
N PHE A 147 -5.50 -6.68 0.02
CA PHE A 147 -6.85 -6.26 -0.31
C PHE A 147 -7.65 -7.43 -0.87
N TYR A 148 -8.85 -7.60 -0.34
CA TYR A 148 -9.87 -8.46 -0.90
C TYR A 148 -10.96 -7.63 -1.55
N ILE A 149 -11.43 -8.06 -2.72
CA ILE A 149 -12.50 -7.42 -3.46
C ILE A 149 -13.49 -8.51 -3.88
N GLU A 150 -14.75 -8.31 -3.53
CA GLU A 150 -15.83 -9.19 -3.97
C GLU A 150 -16.84 -8.39 -4.79
N THR A 151 -17.15 -8.92 -5.96
CA THR A 151 -18.23 -8.46 -6.83
C THR A 151 -19.26 -9.58 -6.94
N GLU A 152 -20.40 -9.33 -7.59
CA GLU A 152 -21.45 -10.36 -7.77
C GLU A 152 -20.91 -11.67 -8.38
N ASN A 153 -19.86 -11.62 -9.21
CA ASN A 153 -19.38 -12.78 -9.96
C ASN A 153 -17.90 -13.11 -9.73
N LYS A 154 -17.17 -12.32 -8.94
CA LYS A 154 -15.72 -12.48 -8.80
C LYS A 154 -15.25 -12.19 -7.39
N LYS A 155 -14.35 -13.05 -6.93
CA LYS A 155 -13.56 -12.89 -5.70
C LYS A 155 -12.12 -12.61 -6.10
N ILE A 156 -11.55 -11.49 -5.66
CA ILE A 156 -10.25 -11.02 -6.13
C ILE A 156 -9.36 -10.79 -4.91
N CYS A 157 -8.19 -11.41 -4.93
CA CYS A 157 -7.13 -11.20 -3.95
C CYS A 157 -6.06 -10.32 -4.58
N VAL A 158 -5.72 -9.21 -3.92
CA VAL A 158 -4.66 -8.30 -4.35
C VAL A 158 -3.54 -8.31 -3.31
N TYR A 159 -2.32 -8.52 -3.78
CA TYR A 159 -1.10 -8.46 -2.98
C TYR A 159 -0.20 -7.34 -3.48
N THR A 160 0.40 -6.62 -2.56
CA THR A 160 1.43 -5.62 -2.78
C THR A 160 2.77 -6.20 -2.36
N ASP A 161 3.59 -6.54 -3.34
CA ASP A 161 4.90 -7.11 -3.10
C ASP A 161 5.89 -5.98 -2.78
N GLY A 162 5.94 -5.62 -1.50
CA GLY A 162 6.93 -4.72 -0.94
C GLY A 162 8.34 -5.33 -0.97
N HIS A 163 9.01 -5.26 -2.12
CA HIS A 163 10.41 -5.70 -2.22
C HIS A 163 11.35 -4.59 -1.74
N THR A 164 12.02 -4.81 -0.61
CA THR A 164 13.39 -4.32 -0.44
C THR A 164 14.30 -5.09 -1.40
N TYR A 165 15.35 -4.45 -1.90
CA TYR A 165 16.25 -4.85 -3.00
C TYR A 165 17.03 -6.19 -2.82
N HIS A 166 16.53 -7.14 -2.05
CA HIS A 166 17.07 -8.49 -1.93
C HIS A 166 16.11 -9.48 -2.59
N GLU A 167 16.64 -10.29 -3.51
CA GLU A 167 15.92 -11.27 -4.33
C GLU A 167 14.91 -12.08 -3.52
N ARG A 168 13.70 -12.28 -4.08
CA ARG A 168 12.77 -13.31 -3.62
C ARG A 168 13.53 -14.63 -3.54
N THR A 169 13.51 -15.27 -2.38
CA THR A 169 14.06 -16.62 -2.27
C THR A 169 13.22 -17.57 -3.12
N GLU A 170 13.85 -18.59 -3.71
CA GLU A 170 13.14 -19.62 -4.47
C GLU A 170 12.02 -20.27 -3.64
N TYR A 171 12.24 -20.44 -2.34
CA TYR A 171 11.24 -20.94 -1.39
C TYR A 171 9.99 -20.05 -1.31
N GLN A 172 10.16 -18.72 -1.21
CA GLN A 172 9.04 -17.78 -1.23
C GLN A 172 8.29 -17.86 -2.56
N ALA A 173 9.00 -17.92 -3.68
CA ALA A 173 8.38 -18.03 -5.00
C ALA A 173 7.61 -19.35 -5.18
N VAL A 174 8.11 -20.47 -4.63
CA VAL A 174 7.39 -21.76 -4.63
C VAL A 174 6.14 -21.69 -3.75
N ARG A 175 6.25 -21.11 -2.54
CA ARG A 175 5.12 -20.95 -1.63
C ARG A 175 4.02 -20.06 -2.21
N ASP A 176 4.38 -18.89 -2.73
CA ASP A 176 3.43 -17.94 -3.36
C ASP A 176 2.69 -18.63 -4.51
N ARG A 177 3.40 -19.36 -5.38
CA ARG A 177 2.78 -20.12 -6.48
C ARG A 177 1.84 -21.22 -6.01
N SER A 178 2.13 -21.88 -4.89
CA SER A 178 1.23 -22.89 -4.31
C SER A 178 -0.05 -22.25 -3.82
N ILE A 179 0.06 -21.14 -3.09
CA ILE A 179 -1.08 -20.36 -2.59
C ILE A 179 -1.93 -19.85 -3.75
N ASP A 180 -1.31 -19.27 -4.78
CA ASP A 180 -2.02 -18.73 -5.95
C ASP A 180 -2.82 -19.83 -6.66
N ARG A 181 -2.24 -21.04 -6.77
CA ARG A 181 -2.94 -22.19 -7.38
C ARG A 181 -4.12 -22.66 -6.53
N GLU A 182 -3.98 -22.69 -5.21
CA GLU A 182 -5.06 -23.05 -4.30
C GLU A 182 -6.20 -22.03 -4.36
N LEU A 183 -5.87 -20.73 -4.35
CA LEU A 183 -6.83 -19.64 -4.53
C LEU A 183 -7.58 -19.76 -5.87
N GLN A 184 -6.87 -20.01 -6.97
CA GLN A 184 -7.50 -20.22 -8.28
C GLN A 184 -8.45 -21.43 -8.29
N ASN A 185 -8.07 -22.53 -7.66
CA ASN A 185 -8.94 -23.71 -7.53
C ASN A 185 -10.21 -23.42 -6.70
N LEU A 186 -10.13 -22.49 -5.76
CA LEU A 186 -11.25 -22.00 -4.96
C LEU A 186 -12.06 -20.90 -5.67
N GLY A 187 -11.69 -20.52 -6.90
CA GLY A 187 -12.41 -19.54 -7.71
C GLY A 187 -12.02 -18.09 -7.46
N TYR A 188 -10.87 -17.83 -6.84
CA TYR A 188 -10.33 -16.49 -6.65
C TYR A 188 -9.43 -16.08 -7.83
N GLU A 189 -9.58 -14.84 -8.28
CA GLU A 189 -8.62 -14.16 -9.14
C GLU A 189 -7.51 -13.57 -8.27
N VAL A 190 -6.25 -13.76 -8.67
CA VAL A 190 -5.09 -13.31 -7.88
C VAL A 190 -4.28 -12.28 -8.66
N LEU A 191 -4.12 -11.10 -8.07
CA LEU A 191 -3.33 -10.00 -8.60
C LEU A 191 -2.16 -9.70 -7.65
N ARG A 192 -0.94 -9.57 -8.18
CA ARG A 192 0.24 -9.18 -7.42
C ARG A 192 0.88 -7.98 -8.09
N PHE A 193 1.14 -6.93 -7.32
CA PHE A 193 1.76 -5.70 -7.81
C PHE A 193 3.03 -5.42 -7.03
N THR A 194 4.13 -5.25 -7.74
CA THR A 194 5.41 -4.87 -7.15
C THR A 194 5.42 -3.42 -6.70
N THR A 195 6.35 -3.07 -5.81
CA THR A 195 6.63 -1.67 -5.45
C THR A 195 6.79 -0.77 -6.67
N SER A 196 7.48 -1.24 -7.72
CA SER A 196 7.74 -0.45 -8.92
C SER A 196 6.46 -0.19 -9.72
N GLU A 197 5.57 -1.17 -9.86
CA GLU A 197 4.29 -0.98 -10.57
C GLU A 197 3.42 0.07 -9.89
N ILE A 198 3.27 -0.03 -8.57
CA ILE A 198 2.45 0.91 -7.80
C ILE A 198 3.06 2.32 -7.80
N LYS A 199 4.38 2.45 -7.65
CA LYS A 199 5.04 3.76 -7.62
C LYS A 199 5.14 4.43 -9.00
N ASN A 200 5.32 3.65 -10.06
CA ASN A 200 5.45 4.20 -11.41
C ASN A 200 4.10 4.66 -11.96
N ASP A 201 3.05 3.85 -11.77
CA ASP A 201 1.74 4.16 -12.33
C ASP A 201 0.60 3.47 -11.56
N ILE A 202 0.22 4.08 -10.43
CA ILE A 202 -0.87 3.59 -9.60
C ILE A 202 -2.22 3.56 -10.33
N GLN A 203 -2.41 4.41 -11.34
CA GLN A 203 -3.65 4.44 -12.12
C GLN A 203 -3.75 3.22 -13.03
N LYS A 204 -2.66 2.76 -13.63
CA LYS A 204 -2.62 1.48 -14.34
C LYS A 204 -2.92 0.29 -13.43
N VAL A 205 -2.43 0.31 -12.20
CA VAL A 205 -2.75 -0.73 -11.19
C VAL A 205 -4.26 -0.75 -10.91
N VAL A 206 -4.86 0.41 -10.64
CA VAL A 206 -6.31 0.54 -10.43
C VAL A 206 -7.09 0.06 -11.67
N ALA A 207 -6.69 0.45 -12.88
CA ALA A 207 -7.34 0.02 -14.12
C ALA A 207 -7.27 -1.51 -14.32
N SER A 208 -6.15 -2.14 -13.96
CA SER A 208 -6.00 -3.60 -13.98
C SER A 208 -6.97 -4.29 -13.01
N ILE A 209 -7.15 -3.72 -11.82
CA ILE A 209 -8.12 -4.21 -10.82
C ILE A 209 -9.55 -4.05 -11.35
N LYS A 210 -9.94 -2.87 -11.88
CA LYS A 210 -11.27 -2.64 -12.46
C LYS A 210 -11.58 -3.62 -13.60
N LYS A 211 -10.62 -3.84 -14.50
CA LYS A 211 -10.74 -4.83 -15.57
C LYS A 211 -10.98 -6.23 -15.01
N THR A 212 -10.25 -6.59 -13.96
CA THR A 212 -10.44 -7.88 -13.27
C THR A 212 -11.81 -7.96 -12.61
N MET A 213 -12.33 -6.89 -12.02
CA MET A 213 -13.71 -6.80 -11.50
C MET A 213 -14.79 -6.97 -12.57
N GLY A 214 -14.44 -6.92 -13.86
CA GLY A 214 -15.42 -6.93 -14.95
C GLY A 214 -16.06 -5.56 -15.19
N ILE A 215 -15.53 -4.52 -14.58
CA ILE A 215 -15.86 -3.14 -14.90
C ILE A 215 -15.11 -2.82 -16.19
N LEU A 216 -15.75 -3.15 -17.32
CA LEU A 216 -15.37 -2.58 -18.61
C LEU A 216 -15.77 -1.12 -18.54
N GLU A 217 -14.80 -0.22 -18.37
CA GLU A 217 -15.04 1.16 -18.76
C GLU A 217 -15.49 1.10 -20.23
N LYS A 218 -16.68 1.64 -20.53
CA LYS A 218 -16.95 2.03 -21.91
C LYS A 218 -15.77 2.93 -22.26
N ASN A 219 -15.02 2.58 -23.28
CA ASN A 219 -14.04 3.50 -23.83
C ASN A 219 -14.81 4.76 -24.21
N ASP A 220 -14.75 5.80 -23.37
CA ASP A 220 -15.00 7.19 -23.78
C ASP A 220 -13.77 7.70 -24.57
N PHE A 221 -13.21 6.84 -25.41
CA PHE A 221 -12.06 7.08 -26.28
C PHE A 221 -12.35 6.72 -27.74
N ASP A 222 -13.63 6.70 -28.12
CA ASP A 222 -14.02 6.96 -29.51
C ASP A 222 -14.62 8.38 -29.55
N ASP A 223 -13.99 9.24 -30.37
CA ASP A 223 -14.34 10.64 -30.70
C ASP A 223 -13.82 11.79 -29.79
N ALA A 224 -12.51 12.02 -29.92
CA ALA A 224 -11.91 13.28 -30.38
C ALA A 224 -12.39 14.63 -29.80
N GLU A 225 -11.61 15.16 -28.85
CA GLU A 225 -11.16 16.56 -28.95
C GLU A 225 -9.62 16.62 -28.93
N LYS A 226 -9.09 16.74 -30.15
CA LYS A 226 -7.72 17.17 -30.43
C LYS A 226 -7.47 18.53 -29.77
N ARG A 227 -6.47 18.61 -28.90
CA ARG A 227 -5.63 19.82 -28.77
C ARG A 227 -4.27 19.50 -29.39
N PRO A 228 -3.74 20.39 -30.25
CA PRO A 228 -2.58 20.07 -31.08
C PRO A 228 -1.33 20.18 -30.23
N ASP A 229 -0.62 19.06 -30.08
CA ASP A 229 0.83 19.16 -29.96
C ASP A 229 1.46 18.14 -30.90
N GLU A 230 2.32 18.65 -31.78
CA GLU A 230 3.00 17.92 -32.84
C GLU A 230 4.00 16.94 -32.25
N GLN A 231 3.57 15.73 -31.90
CA GLN A 231 4.47 14.58 -31.84
C GLN A 231 3.79 13.39 -32.49
N THR A 232 4.18 13.12 -33.73
CA THR A 232 3.87 11.88 -34.45
C THR A 232 4.04 10.67 -33.53
N GLU A 233 2.97 9.96 -33.23
CA GLU A 233 3.02 8.65 -32.57
C GLU A 233 3.93 7.74 -33.40
N ILE A 234 5.03 7.30 -32.80
CA ILE A 234 5.96 6.38 -33.45
C ILE A 234 5.56 4.99 -33.01
N ASP A 235 4.72 4.34 -33.80
CA ASP A 235 4.27 2.96 -33.53
C ASP A 235 5.36 1.92 -33.85
N GLU A 236 6.41 2.31 -34.58
CA GLU A 236 7.44 1.42 -35.10
C GLU A 236 8.85 1.86 -34.69
N GLY A 237 9.51 1.01 -33.90
CA GLY A 237 10.91 1.11 -33.51
C GLY A 237 11.83 0.22 -34.34
N THR A 238 13.12 0.31 -34.07
CA THR A 238 14.15 -0.47 -34.76
C THR A 238 15.00 -1.22 -33.74
N CYS A 239 15.23 -2.52 -33.96
CA CYS A 239 16.13 -3.31 -33.13
C CYS A 239 17.54 -2.72 -33.18
N ILE A 240 18.07 -2.33 -32.03
CA ILE A 240 19.34 -1.60 -31.95
C ILE A 240 20.54 -2.44 -32.41
N ARG A 241 20.42 -3.78 -32.44
CA ARG A 241 21.49 -4.70 -32.86
C ARG A 241 21.48 -5.04 -34.35
N CYS A 242 20.30 -5.35 -34.90
CA CYS A 242 20.19 -5.90 -36.25
C CYS A 242 19.41 -5.04 -37.24
N GLY A 243 18.78 -3.94 -36.79
CA GLY A 243 18.08 -3.00 -37.66
C GLY A 243 16.67 -3.45 -38.09
N VAL A 244 16.17 -4.59 -37.61
CA VAL A 244 14.81 -5.05 -37.93
C VAL A 244 13.76 -4.16 -37.25
N LYS A 245 12.64 -3.94 -37.92
CA LYS A 245 11.50 -3.21 -37.35
C LYS A 245 10.81 -3.99 -36.25
N ILE A 246 10.50 -3.32 -35.16
CA ILE A 246 9.84 -3.84 -33.95
C ILE A 246 8.90 -2.78 -33.38
N ALA A 247 8.10 -3.10 -32.37
CA ALA A 247 7.36 -2.08 -31.64
C ALA A 247 8.32 -1.07 -31.00
N TYR A 248 7.94 0.21 -30.99
CA TYR A 248 8.73 1.24 -30.33
C TYR A 248 8.59 1.12 -28.80
N ASP A 249 9.64 0.64 -28.15
CA ASP A 249 9.75 0.46 -26.71
C ASP A 249 11.23 0.59 -26.30
N CYS A 250 11.57 1.69 -25.62
CA CYS A 250 12.94 1.96 -25.20
C CYS A 250 13.44 1.01 -24.10
N ASP A 251 12.53 0.37 -23.36
CA ASP A 251 12.87 -0.65 -22.38
C ASP A 251 13.06 -2.02 -23.05
N ARG A 252 12.58 -2.19 -24.28
CA ARG A 252 12.74 -3.41 -25.10
C ARG A 252 13.29 -3.10 -26.50
N PRO A 253 14.51 -2.54 -26.60
CA PRO A 253 15.06 -2.05 -27.86
C PRO A 253 15.59 -3.18 -28.78
N PHE A 254 15.44 -4.44 -28.39
CA PHE A 254 15.86 -5.61 -29.16
C PHE A 254 14.66 -6.38 -29.71
N CYS A 255 14.80 -6.94 -30.92
CA CYS A 255 13.89 -7.97 -31.39
C CYS A 255 14.08 -9.27 -30.60
N LEU A 256 13.08 -10.15 -30.65
CA LEU A 256 13.07 -11.40 -29.89
C LEU A 256 14.32 -12.28 -30.13
N SER A 257 14.84 -12.30 -31.36
CA SER A 257 16.02 -13.11 -31.70
C SER A 257 17.33 -12.51 -31.18
N CYS A 258 17.45 -11.18 -31.15
CA CYS A 258 18.60 -10.48 -30.58
C CYS A 258 18.56 -10.49 -29.06
N TRP A 259 17.38 -10.30 -28.46
CA TRP A 259 17.15 -10.39 -27.01
C TRP A 259 17.61 -11.74 -26.44
N LYS A 260 17.21 -12.85 -27.07
CA LYS A 260 17.60 -14.21 -26.65
C LYS A 260 19.11 -14.47 -26.68
N LYS A 261 19.86 -13.71 -27.47
CA LYS A 261 21.32 -13.83 -27.61
C LYS A 261 22.06 -12.77 -26.80
N TRP A 262 21.35 -11.78 -26.27
CA TRP A 262 21.94 -10.67 -25.54
C TRP A 262 22.11 -11.08 -24.08
N THR A 263 23.35 -11.13 -23.62
CA THR A 263 23.68 -11.41 -22.23
C THR A 263 23.92 -10.09 -21.50
N ILE A 264 23.44 -9.96 -20.26
CA ILE A 264 23.52 -8.72 -19.46
C ILE A 264 24.98 -8.26 -19.22
N PHE A 265 25.97 -9.14 -19.46
CA PHE A 265 27.40 -8.88 -19.31
C PHE A 265 28.08 -8.36 -20.58
N ASP A 266 27.39 -8.37 -21.73
CA ASP A 266 27.91 -7.85 -22.99
C ASP A 266 27.66 -6.33 -23.08
N LYS A 267 28.70 -5.54 -22.78
CA LYS A 267 28.68 -4.07 -22.90
C LYS A 267 29.01 -3.58 -24.33
N SER A 268 28.87 -4.44 -25.34
CA SER A 268 29.15 -4.06 -26.72
C SER A 268 28.24 -2.91 -27.16
N LYS A 269 28.82 -2.01 -27.94
CA LYS A 269 28.08 -0.95 -28.61
C LYS A 269 27.17 -1.57 -29.65
N GLU A 270 25.92 -1.16 -29.64
CA GLU A 270 24.91 -1.52 -30.63
C GLU A 270 24.93 -0.52 -31.78
N LYS A 271 24.28 -0.88 -32.89
CA LYS A 271 24.51 -0.23 -34.18
C LYS A 271 23.42 0.73 -34.59
N TYR A 272 22.17 0.52 -34.21
CA TYR A 272 21.03 1.25 -34.79
C TYR A 272 20.27 2.05 -33.76
N CYS A 273 19.87 3.28 -34.10
CA CYS A 273 18.96 4.06 -33.27
C CYS A 273 17.56 3.44 -33.25
N HIS A 274 16.99 3.23 -32.06
CA HIS A 274 15.67 2.64 -31.90
C HIS A 274 14.55 3.46 -32.55
N LYS A 275 14.66 4.81 -32.53
CA LYS A 275 13.66 5.72 -33.09
C LYS A 275 13.75 5.88 -34.60
N CYS A 276 14.94 6.17 -35.15
CA CYS A 276 15.09 6.49 -36.57
C CYS A 276 15.72 5.37 -37.42
N GLY A 277 16.16 4.28 -36.81
CA GLY A 277 16.78 3.14 -37.50
C GLY A 277 18.14 3.40 -38.14
N LYS A 278 18.71 4.61 -37.99
CA LYS A 278 20.02 4.95 -38.56
C LYS A 278 21.14 4.28 -37.79
N GLU A 279 22.19 3.88 -38.50
CA GLU A 279 23.41 3.34 -37.91
C GLU A 279 24.20 4.43 -37.17
N MET A 280 24.70 4.13 -35.98
CA MET A 280 25.28 5.07 -35.02
C MET A 280 26.34 4.38 -34.13
N ASP A 281 27.44 5.07 -33.82
CA ASP A 281 28.57 4.49 -33.06
C ASP A 281 28.42 4.51 -31.53
N PHE A 282 27.31 5.04 -31.01
CA PHE A 282 27.12 5.32 -29.58
C PHE A 282 25.74 4.88 -29.07
N ILE A 283 25.17 3.83 -29.67
CA ILE A 283 23.95 3.21 -29.15
C ILE A 283 24.35 2.08 -28.20
N ASP A 284 23.66 2.00 -27.07
CA ASP A 284 23.73 0.87 -26.16
C ASP A 284 22.34 0.61 -25.59
N TYR A 285 22.19 -0.45 -24.79
CA TYR A 285 20.92 -0.82 -24.20
C TYR A 285 20.31 0.28 -23.31
N LYS A 286 21.14 1.06 -22.58
CA LYS A 286 20.69 2.15 -21.71
C LYS A 286 20.37 3.43 -22.48
N HIS A 287 20.98 3.61 -23.64
CA HIS A 287 20.79 4.76 -24.51
C HIS A 287 20.40 4.29 -25.92
N PRO A 288 19.18 3.75 -26.10
CA PRO A 288 18.77 3.12 -27.35
C PRO A 288 18.46 4.13 -28.46
N ILE A 289 18.48 5.44 -28.18
CA ILE A 289 18.11 6.51 -29.11
C ILE A 289 19.30 7.45 -29.34
N CYS A 290 19.48 7.91 -30.58
CA CYS A 290 20.52 8.87 -30.91
C CYS A 290 20.15 10.30 -30.46
N ARG A 291 21.15 11.16 -30.29
CA ARG A 291 20.94 12.55 -29.85
C ARG A 291 20.02 13.40 -30.73
N LYS A 292 19.85 13.04 -32.01
CA LYS A 292 18.93 13.74 -32.94
C LYS A 292 17.47 13.32 -32.75
N CYS A 293 17.24 12.28 -31.97
CA CYS A 293 15.94 11.65 -31.74
C CYS A 293 15.48 11.73 -30.29
N LEU A 294 16.36 12.21 -29.39
CA LEU A 294 16.01 12.73 -28.08
C LEU A 294 15.17 14.00 -28.22
#